data_AF-A0A432FEH5-F1
#
_entry.id   AF-A0A432FEH5-F1
#
_cell.length_a   1.000
_cell.length_b   1.000
_cell.length_c   1.000
_cell.angle_alpha   90.00
_cell.angle_beta   90.00
_cell.angle_gamma   90.00
#
_symmetry.space_group_name_H-M   'P 1'
#
loop_
_entity.id
_entity.type
_entity.pdbx_description
1 polymer ?
#
loop_
_entity_poly.entity_id
_entity_poly.type
_entity_poly.pdbx_seq_one_letter_code
_entity_poly.pdbx_strand_id
1 'polypeptide(L)'
;MIEQQAVWSINETTSIKTYTLINFRKIPQIQQMPEEVQFEMDVVGNVLPFKTNNYVVEQLIDWDNIPNDPMYVLTFPQKGMLIPEHYDKMASTLRSGADKKEIARVANDIRLQLNPHPAGQME
;
A
#
# COMPACT_ATOMS: atom_id res chain seq x y z
N MET A 1 14.07 26.47 -9.43
CA MET A 1 14.88 25.33 -9.00
C MET A 1 14.77 25.28 -7.48
N ILE A 2 13.90 24.42 -6.95
CA ILE A 2 13.77 24.24 -5.50
C ILE A 2 14.73 23.10 -5.16
N GLU A 3 15.78 23.38 -4.41
CA GLU A 3 16.64 22.35 -3.84
C GLU A 3 15.80 21.48 -2.91
N GLN A 4 15.51 20.25 -3.32
CA GLN A 4 15.03 19.23 -2.40
C GLN A 4 16.17 18.90 -1.44
N GLN A 5 16.10 19.43 -0.21
CA GLN A 5 17.03 19.07 0.85
C GLN A 5 16.75 17.64 1.28
N ALA A 6 17.69 16.74 1.01
CA ALA A 6 17.63 15.38 1.55
C ALA A 6 17.60 15.44 3.09
N VAL A 7 16.60 14.81 3.70
CA VAL A 7 16.46 14.74 5.17
C VAL A 7 17.57 13.87 5.77
N TRP A 8 18.22 13.06 4.94
CA TRP A 8 19.26 12.12 5.33
C TRP A 8 20.62 12.63 4.87
N SER A 9 21.54 12.83 5.81
CA SER A 9 22.93 13.17 5.52
C SER A 9 23.75 11.92 5.18
N ILE A 10 24.64 12.01 4.19
CA ILE A 10 25.55 10.90 3.79
C ILE A 10 26.46 10.42 4.94
N ASN A 11 26.60 11.22 6.00
CA ASN A 11 27.45 10.94 7.16
C ASN A 11 26.65 10.50 8.40
N GLU A 12 25.32 10.34 8.30
CA GLU A 12 24.47 9.92 9.40
C GLU A 12 23.81 8.55 9.13
N THR A 13 23.83 7.69 10.13
CA THR A 13 23.12 6.40 10.10
C THR A 13 21.70 6.55 10.62
N THR A 14 20.78 7.00 9.77
CA THR A 14 19.36 7.00 10.12
C THR A 14 18.80 5.58 10.08
N SER A 15 18.12 5.18 11.16
CA SER A 15 17.55 3.83 11.29
C SER A 15 16.41 3.60 10.30
N ILE A 16 16.44 2.46 9.61
CA ILE A 16 15.41 2.05 8.66
C ILE A 16 14.15 1.59 9.42
N LYS A 17 13.06 2.31 9.21
CA LYS A 17 11.71 1.98 9.70
C LYS A 17 10.92 1.35 8.55
N THR A 18 10.26 0.24 8.82
CA THR A 18 9.42 -0.47 7.84
C THR A 18 7.96 0.00 7.95
N TYR A 19 7.34 0.27 6.80
CA TYR A 19 5.91 0.48 6.67
C TYR A 19 5.26 -0.69 5.93
N THR A 20 4.14 -1.17 6.45
CA THR A 20 3.28 -2.22 5.89
C THR A 20 1.83 -1.78 6.02
N LEU A 21 0.89 -2.62 5.59
CA LEU A 21 -0.55 -2.38 5.78
C LEU A 21 -0.93 -2.03 7.24
N ILE A 22 -0.19 -2.56 8.22
CA ILE A 22 -0.51 -2.38 9.64
C ILE A 22 -0.25 -0.94 10.11
N ASN A 23 0.70 -0.23 9.49
CA ASN A 23 1.21 1.03 10.03
C ASN A 23 1.43 2.14 9.00
N PHE A 24 1.11 1.95 7.71
CA PHE A 24 1.31 2.99 6.69
C PHE A 24 0.49 4.26 6.96
N ARG A 25 -0.69 4.14 7.58
CA ARG A 25 -1.49 5.29 8.05
C ARG A 25 -0.81 6.14 9.13
N LYS A 26 0.35 5.72 9.65
CA LYS A 26 1.20 6.53 10.55
C LYS A 26 2.15 7.46 9.79
N ILE A 27 2.26 7.32 8.46
CA ILE A 27 3.06 8.21 7.62
C ILE A 27 2.36 9.58 7.58
N PRO A 28 3.01 10.69 7.97
CA PRO A 28 2.38 12.00 8.02
C PRO A 28 1.71 12.42 6.70
N GLN A 29 2.36 12.14 5.57
CA GLN A 29 1.84 12.45 4.24
C GLN A 29 0.57 11.65 3.92
N ILE A 30 0.47 10.40 4.38
CA ILE A 30 -0.74 9.58 4.22
C ILE A 30 -1.87 10.11 5.11
N GLN A 31 -1.57 10.57 6.33
CA GLN A 31 -2.58 11.13 7.24
C GLN A 31 -3.26 12.40 6.68
N GLN A 32 -2.57 13.13 5.80
CA GLN A 32 -3.10 14.32 5.13
C GLN A 32 -3.97 13.99 3.92
N MET A 33 -3.95 12.73 3.43
CA MET A 33 -4.78 12.30 2.32
C MET A 33 -6.24 12.12 2.76
N PRO A 34 -7.22 12.29 1.84
CA PRO A 34 -8.61 11.97 2.11
C PRO A 34 -8.77 10.53 2.62
N GLU A 35 -9.70 10.33 3.55
CA GLU A 35 -9.95 8.99 4.13
C GLU A 35 -10.31 7.95 3.07
N GLU A 36 -10.96 8.37 1.98
CA GLU A 36 -11.25 7.49 0.85
C GLU A 36 -9.98 6.94 0.18
N VAL A 37 -8.95 7.76 0.01
CA VAL A 37 -7.66 7.34 -0.56
C VAL A 37 -6.92 6.40 0.39
N GLN A 38 -6.94 6.69 1.68
CA GLN A 38 -6.34 5.79 2.69
C GLN A 38 -7.09 4.45 2.74
N PHE A 39 -8.42 4.49 2.61
CA PHE A 39 -9.25 3.29 2.55
C PHE A 39 -8.99 2.48 1.27
N GLU A 40 -8.81 3.13 0.11
CA GLU A 40 -8.39 2.46 -1.13
C GLU A 40 -7.09 1.68 -0.94
N MET A 41 -6.11 2.25 -0.24
CA MET A 41 -4.87 1.56 0.13
C MET A 41 -5.12 0.36 1.06
N ASP A 42 -6.03 0.47 2.02
CA ASP A 42 -6.41 -0.65 2.89
C ASP A 42 -7.05 -1.79 2.10
N VAL A 43 -7.98 -1.47 1.20
CA VAL A 43 -8.68 -2.47 0.37
C VAL A 43 -7.67 -3.27 -0.44
N VAL A 44 -6.80 -2.58 -1.17
CA VAL A 44 -5.85 -3.23 -2.07
C VAL A 44 -4.74 -3.92 -1.27
N GLY A 45 -4.23 -3.30 -0.21
CA GLY A 45 -3.16 -3.86 0.61
C GLY A 45 -3.57 -5.09 1.43
N ASN A 46 -4.87 -5.29 1.71
CA ASN A 46 -5.36 -6.56 2.27
C ASN A 46 -5.27 -7.72 1.26
N VAL A 47 -5.30 -7.44 -0.04
CA VAL A 47 -5.21 -8.43 -1.13
C VAL A 47 -3.78 -8.58 -1.62
N LEU A 48 -3.12 -7.50 -2.02
CA LEU A 48 -1.78 -7.53 -2.59
C LEU A 48 -0.74 -7.22 -1.51
N PRO A 49 0.39 -7.95 -1.48
CA PRO A 49 1.45 -7.70 -0.50
C PRO A 49 2.03 -6.29 -0.69
N PHE A 50 2.15 -5.55 0.41
CA PHE A 50 2.73 -4.20 0.43
C PHE A 50 3.73 -4.05 1.57
N LYS A 51 4.90 -3.48 1.25
CA LYS A 51 5.94 -3.10 2.20
C LYS A 51 6.79 -1.99 1.60
N THR A 52 7.07 -0.96 2.39
CA THR A 52 8.05 0.09 2.06
C THR A 52 8.85 0.48 3.31
N ASN A 53 9.71 1.48 3.21
CA ASN A 53 10.49 1.99 4.33
C ASN A 53 10.53 3.53 4.35
N ASN A 54 11.03 4.08 5.45
CA ASN A 54 11.17 5.53 5.62
C ASN A 54 12.11 6.19 4.61
N TYR A 55 13.14 5.50 4.11
CA TYR A 55 13.98 6.08 3.06
C TYR A 55 13.19 6.32 1.77
N VAL A 56 12.38 5.35 1.32
CA VAL A 56 11.51 5.54 0.14
C VAL A 56 10.52 6.67 0.38
N VAL A 57 9.84 6.64 1.51
CA VAL A 57 8.80 7.62 1.88
C VAL A 57 9.36 9.04 2.00
N GLU A 58 10.53 9.20 2.62
CA GLU A 58 11.08 10.51 2.95
C GLU A 58 12.00 11.06 1.86
N GLN A 59 12.67 10.20 1.08
CA GLN A 59 13.73 10.62 0.15
C GLN A 59 13.41 10.39 -1.33
N LEU A 60 12.55 9.42 -1.67
CA LEU A 60 12.34 9.04 -3.07
C LEU A 60 11.00 9.50 -3.64
N ILE A 61 9.99 9.69 -2.81
CA ILE A 61 8.67 10.12 -3.25
C ILE A 61 8.60 11.64 -3.30
N ASP A 62 8.26 12.18 -4.47
CA ASP A 62 7.87 13.57 -4.62
C ASP A 62 6.39 13.74 -4.25
N TRP A 63 6.15 14.11 -2.99
CA TRP A 63 4.79 14.29 -2.45
C TRP A 63 4.04 15.47 -3.06
N ASP A 64 4.73 16.42 -3.70
CA ASP A 64 4.10 17.55 -4.39
C ASP A 64 3.58 17.17 -5.79
N ASN A 65 3.96 16.00 -6.30
CA ASN A 65 3.57 15.49 -7.62
C ASN A 65 2.61 14.28 -7.56
N ILE A 66 1.94 14.07 -6.43
CA ILE A 66 0.93 13.01 -6.27
C ILE A 66 -0.36 13.39 -7.02
N PRO A 67 -0.99 12.49 -7.77
CA PRO A 67 -0.76 11.03 -7.85
C PRO A 67 0.23 10.58 -8.94
N ASN A 68 0.89 11.49 -9.64
CA ASN A 68 1.70 11.20 -10.82
C ASN A 68 3.17 10.82 -10.53
N ASP A 69 3.61 10.95 -9.27
CA ASP A 69 4.96 10.56 -8.86
C ASP A 69 5.21 9.05 -9.10
N PRO A 70 6.20 8.66 -9.91
CA PRO A 70 6.47 7.25 -10.20
C PRO A 70 6.82 6.43 -8.96
N MET A 71 7.53 7.01 -7.99
CA MET A 71 7.92 6.29 -6.78
C MET A 71 6.70 6.00 -5.90
N TYR A 72 5.75 6.93 -5.78
CA TYR A 72 4.48 6.70 -5.13
C TYR A 72 3.65 5.62 -5.83
N VAL A 73 3.51 5.70 -7.16
CA VAL A 73 2.73 4.74 -7.97
C VAL A 73 3.29 3.33 -7.84
N LEU A 74 4.62 3.18 -7.84
CA LEU A 74 5.28 1.87 -7.69
C LEU A 74 5.26 1.34 -6.26
N THR A 75 5.15 2.22 -5.26
CA THR A 75 5.31 1.84 -3.86
C THR A 75 3.99 1.56 -3.16
N PHE A 76 2.97 2.40 -3.35
CA PHE A 76 1.72 2.34 -2.58
C PHE A 76 0.62 1.58 -3.31
N PRO A 77 -0.24 0.82 -2.60
CA PRO A 77 -1.38 0.14 -3.20
C PRO A 77 -2.34 1.14 -3.86
N GLN A 78 -2.70 0.89 -5.11
CA GLN A 78 -3.61 1.75 -5.87
C GLN A 78 -4.87 0.98 -6.22
N LYS A 79 -6.04 1.63 -6.16
CA LYS A 79 -7.35 1.01 -6.50
C LYS A 79 -7.33 0.25 -7.81
N GLY A 80 -6.69 0.81 -8.85
CA GLY A 80 -6.59 0.21 -10.18
C GLY A 80 -5.77 -1.08 -10.25
N MET A 81 -5.13 -1.52 -9.16
CA MET A 81 -4.42 -2.81 -9.09
C MET A 81 -5.37 -4.01 -8.95
N LEU A 82 -6.63 -3.78 -8.60
CA LEU A 82 -7.67 -4.80 -8.57
C LEU A 82 -8.73 -4.49 -9.64
N ILE A 83 -9.32 -5.53 -10.23
CA ILE A 83 -10.53 -5.36 -11.03
C ILE A 83 -11.70 -4.89 -10.14
N PRO A 84 -12.70 -4.17 -10.68
CA PRO A 84 -13.80 -3.60 -9.89
C PRO A 84 -14.48 -4.61 -8.96
N GLU A 85 -14.72 -5.83 -9.44
CA GLU A 85 -15.41 -6.88 -8.68
C GLU A 85 -14.60 -7.32 -7.45
N HIS A 86 -13.28 -7.41 -7.58
CA HIS A 86 -12.38 -7.77 -6.48
C HIS A 86 -12.27 -6.64 -5.47
N TYR A 87 -12.13 -5.41 -5.96
CA TYR A 87 -12.10 -4.22 -5.13
C TYR A 87 -13.39 -4.09 -4.31
N ASP A 88 -14.56 -4.14 -4.96
CA ASP A 88 -15.85 -3.96 -4.30
C ASP A 88 -16.15 -5.05 -3.28
N LYS A 89 -15.76 -6.31 -3.57
CA LYS A 89 -15.87 -7.42 -2.62
C LYS A 89 -15.06 -7.14 -1.36
N MET A 90 -13.79 -6.79 -1.50
CA MET A 90 -12.91 -6.53 -0.35
C MET A 90 -13.33 -5.25 0.40
N ALA A 91 -13.70 -4.19 -0.32
CA ALA A 91 -14.19 -2.94 0.27
C ALA A 91 -15.47 -3.16 1.10
N SER A 92 -16.42 -3.95 0.58
CA SER A 92 -17.65 -4.29 1.31
C SER A 92 -17.37 -5.10 2.57
N THR A 93 -16.43 -6.05 2.52
CA THR A 93 -15.98 -6.82 3.68
C THR A 93 -15.33 -5.95 4.75
N LEU A 94 -14.52 -4.95 4.38
CA LEU A 94 -13.92 -4.02 5.34
C LEU A 94 -14.99 -3.09 5.95
N ARG A 95 -15.90 -2.55 5.14
CA ARG A 95 -16.96 -1.64 5.60
C ARG A 95 -17.98 -2.30 6.53
N SER A 96 -18.20 -3.61 6.39
CA SER A 96 -19.11 -4.34 7.29
C SER A 96 -18.54 -4.55 8.69
N GLY A 97 -17.27 -4.22 8.93
CA GLY A 97 -16.59 -4.49 10.20
C GLY A 97 -16.31 -5.98 10.40
N ALA A 98 -16.13 -6.74 9.31
CA ALA A 98 -15.80 -8.16 9.37
C ALA A 98 -14.55 -8.43 10.21
N ASP A 99 -14.52 -9.58 10.86
CA ASP A 99 -13.35 -9.98 11.65
C ASP A 99 -12.14 -10.30 10.77
N LYS A 100 -10.97 -10.43 11.40
CA LYS A 100 -9.71 -10.71 10.69
C LYS A 100 -9.74 -12.03 9.92
N LYS A 101 -10.52 -13.03 10.37
CA LYS A 101 -10.59 -14.34 9.73
C LYS A 101 -11.36 -14.23 8.42
N GLU A 102 -12.47 -13.51 8.42
CA GLU A 102 -13.27 -13.27 7.23
C GLU A 102 -12.54 -12.37 6.22
N ILE A 103 -11.87 -11.32 6.67
CA ILE A 103 -11.00 -10.48 5.83
C ILE A 103 -9.93 -11.34 5.14
N ALA A 104 -9.23 -12.19 5.90
CA ALA A 104 -8.20 -13.07 5.36
C ALA A 104 -8.76 -14.08 4.34
N ARG A 105 -9.96 -14.63 4.63
CA ARG A 105 -10.66 -15.56 3.73
C ARG A 105 -10.99 -14.89 2.39
N VAL A 106 -11.61 -13.71 2.43
CA VAL A 106 -11.96 -12.94 1.23
C VAL A 106 -10.73 -12.54 0.42
N ALA A 107 -9.68 -12.06 1.08
CA ALA A 107 -8.42 -11.73 0.43
C ALA A 107 -7.80 -12.96 -0.27
N ASN A 108 -7.84 -14.13 0.37
CA ASN A 108 -7.33 -15.37 -0.22
C ASN A 108 -8.16 -15.82 -1.43
N ASP A 109 -9.50 -15.74 -1.35
CA ASP A 109 -10.38 -16.02 -2.50
C ASP A 109 -10.03 -15.15 -3.70
N ILE A 110 -9.78 -13.85 -3.48
CA ILE A 110 -9.40 -12.90 -4.53
C ILE A 110 -8.02 -13.28 -5.11
N ARG A 111 -7.03 -13.56 -4.27
CA ARG A 111 -5.68 -13.98 -4.72
C ARG A 111 -5.74 -15.22 -5.60
N LEU A 112 -6.55 -16.22 -5.24
CA LEU A 112 -6.73 -17.44 -6.04
C LEU A 112 -7.36 -17.16 -7.42
N GLN A 113 -8.15 -16.11 -7.56
CA GLN A 113 -8.70 -15.70 -8.86
C GLN A 113 -7.68 -14.91 -9.70
N LEU A 114 -6.84 -14.10 -9.05
CA LEU A 114 -5.79 -13.32 -9.73
C LEU A 114 -4.62 -14.19 -10.20
N ASN A 115 -4.23 -15.17 -9.38
CA ASN A 115 -3.18 -16.14 -9.70
C ASN A 115 -3.53 -17.49 -9.07
N PRO A 116 -4.30 -18.36 -9.77
CA PRO A 116 -4.73 -19.65 -9.25
C PRO A 116 -3.58 -20.60 -8.92
N HIS A 117 -2.36 -20.32 -9.39
CA HIS A 117 -1.16 -21.10 -9.10
C HIS A 117 -0.01 -20.21 -8.61
N PRO A 118 -0.03 -19.74 -7.35
CA PRO A 118 0.99 -18.83 -6.84
C PRO A 118 2.41 -19.42 -6.82
N ALA A 119 2.54 -20.75 -6.82
CA ALA A 119 3.80 -21.46 -6.56
C ALA A 119 4.21 -22.47 -7.64
N GLY A 120 3.47 -22.63 -8.75
CA GLY A 120 3.86 -23.51 -9.86
C GLY A 120 4.16 -24.98 -9.51
N GLN A 121 3.82 -25.46 -8.30
CA GLN A 121 3.94 -26.88 -7.96
C GLN A 121 2.83 -27.66 -8.65
N MET A 122 3.18 -28.20 -9.82
CA MET A 122 2.56 -29.41 -10.33
C MET A 122 3.20 -30.57 -9.55
N GLU A 123 2.37 -31.48 -9.03
CA GLU A 123 2.82 -32.83 -8.70
C GLU A 123 3.29 -33.56 -9.98
#